data_AF-A0A9D7SFJ5-F1
#
_entry.id   AF-A0A9D7SFJ5-F1
#
_cell.length_a   1.000
_cell.length_b   1.000
_cell.length_c   1.000
_cell.angle_alpha   90.00
_cell.angle_beta   90.00
_cell.angle_gamma   90.00
#
_symmetry.space_group_name_H-M   'P 1'
#
loop_
_entity.id
_entity.type
_entity.pdbx_description
1 polymer ?
#
loop_
_entity_poly.entity_id
_entity_poly.type
_entity_poly.pdbx_seq_one_letter_code
_entity_poly.pdbx_strand_id
1 'polypeptide(L)'
;MTDPTIHTDLSAEEWKIVMALREIPDSPVRRKVSGLLVELTRFIHQPRCLGMQGDGFPCGTPTTSCEECQHMLKVLDDLATRVPVQD
;
A
#
# COMPACT_ATOMS: atom_id res chain seq x y z
N MET A 1 -12.31 7.84 -22.55
CA MET A 1 -10.99 7.21 -22.36
C MET A 1 -11.21 5.72 -22.37
N THR A 2 -10.72 5.02 -23.39
CA THR A 2 -10.70 3.56 -23.43
C THR A 2 -9.64 3.09 -22.45
N ASP A 3 -10.06 2.42 -21.38
CA ASP A 3 -9.15 1.81 -20.42
C ASP A 3 -8.29 0.78 -21.17
N PRO A 4 -6.95 0.81 -21.08
CA PRO A 4 -6.12 -0.18 -21.74
C PRO A 4 -6.44 -1.56 -21.17
N THR A 5 -6.69 -2.53 -22.05
CA THR A 5 -6.85 -3.93 -21.65
C THR A 5 -5.52 -4.43 -21.08
N ILE A 6 -5.44 -4.51 -19.74
CA ILE A 6 -4.28 -5.09 -19.05
C ILE A 6 -4.39 -6.60 -19.16
N HIS A 7 -3.50 -7.22 -19.94
CA HIS A 7 -3.32 -8.66 -19.97
C HIS A 7 -2.23 -9.04 -18.96
N THR A 8 -2.62 -9.71 -17.88
CA THR A 8 -1.69 -10.16 -16.84
C THR A 8 -2.08 -11.57 -16.40
N ASP A 9 -1.10 -12.47 -16.40
CA ASP A 9 -1.22 -13.78 -15.78
C ASP A 9 -0.97 -13.62 -14.28
N LEU A 10 -1.99 -13.90 -13.48
CA LEU A 10 -1.90 -13.90 -12.02
C LEU A 10 -1.69 -15.34 -11.53
N SER A 11 -0.79 -15.52 -10.58
CA SER A 11 -0.69 -16.76 -9.81
C SER A 11 -1.99 -17.05 -9.06
N ALA A 12 -2.17 -18.29 -8.61
CA ALA A 12 -3.35 -18.69 -7.87
C ALA A 12 -3.52 -17.88 -6.55
N GLU A 13 -2.42 -17.48 -5.92
CA GLU A 13 -2.43 -16.68 -4.68
C GLU A 13 -2.84 -15.24 -4.96
N GLU A 14 -2.28 -14.61 -5.99
CA GLU A 14 -2.66 -13.27 -6.42
C GLU A 14 -4.13 -13.21 -6.83
N TRP A 15 -4.64 -14.26 -7.50
CA TRP A 15 -6.04 -14.35 -7.87
C TRP A 15 -6.98 -14.39 -6.66
N LYS A 16 -6.63 -15.14 -5.61
CA LYS A 16 -7.41 -15.17 -4.36
C LYS A 16 -7.53 -13.80 -3.73
N ILE A 17 -6.45 -13.02 -3.72
CA ILE A 17 -6.44 -11.65 -3.20
C ILE A 17 -7.38 -10.77 -4.03
N VAL A 18 -7.27 -10.81 -5.36
CA VAL A 18 -8.13 -10.01 -6.25
C VAL A 18 -9.61 -10.35 -6.08
N MET A 19 -9.95 -11.64 -5.97
CA MET A 19 -11.33 -12.08 -5.71
C MET A 19 -11.84 -11.63 -4.36
N ALA A 20 -11.05 -11.83 -3.29
CA ALA A 20 -11.43 -11.39 -1.94
C ALA A 20 -11.73 -9.87 -1.89
N LEU A 21 -11.02 -9.05 -2.66
CA LEU A 21 -11.25 -7.61 -2.74
C LEU A 21 -12.51 -7.23 -3.54
N ARG A 22 -12.86 -8.01 -4.57
CA ARG A 22 -14.07 -7.78 -5.39
C ARG A 22 -15.35 -8.19 -4.66
N GLU A 23 -15.27 -9.22 -3.84
CA GLU A 23 -16.42 -9.80 -3.15
C GLU A 23 -16.80 -9.06 -1.86
N ILE A 24 -16.01 -8.06 -1.42
CA ILE A 24 -16.33 -7.26 -0.23
C ILE A 24 -17.64 -6.49 -0.49
N PRO A 25 -18.70 -6.70 0.33
CA PRO A 25 -19.94 -5.94 0.21
C PRO A 25 -19.69 -4.44 0.43
N ASP A 26 -20.49 -3.60 -0.23
CA ASP A 26 -20.45 -2.15 0.01
C ASP A 26 -20.67 -1.84 1.49
N SER A 27 -19.63 -1.28 2.11
CA SER A 27 -19.59 -0.99 3.53
C SER A 27 -18.58 0.12 3.83
N PRO A 28 -18.68 0.78 5.00
CA PRO A 28 -17.63 1.70 5.45
C PRO A 28 -16.25 1.04 5.55
N VAL A 29 -16.20 -0.25 5.88
CA VAL A 29 -14.96 -1.03 5.96
C VAL A 29 -14.34 -1.22 4.58
N ARG A 30 -15.14 -1.60 3.56
CA ARG A 30 -14.66 -1.70 2.17
C ARG A 30 -13.96 -0.43 1.71
N ARG A 31 -14.57 0.73 1.93
CA ARG A 31 -13.97 2.02 1.54
C ARG A 31 -12.62 2.27 2.22
N LYS A 32 -12.49 1.93 3.50
CA LYS A 32 -11.24 2.08 4.25
C LYS A 32 -10.16 1.13 3.74
N VAL A 33 -10.50 -0.13 3.49
CA VAL A 33 -9.57 -1.15 2.99
C VAL A 33 -9.13 -0.81 1.56
N SER A 34 -10.05 -0.45 0.67
CA SER A 34 -9.71 -0.02 -0.70
C SER A 34 -8.81 1.21 -0.70
N GLY A 35 -9.08 2.21 0.13
CA GLY A 35 -8.21 3.37 0.29
C GLY A 35 -6.80 2.98 0.75
N LEU A 36 -6.68 2.13 1.77
CA LEU A 36 -5.40 1.65 2.27
C LEU A 36 -4.59 0.92 1.19
N LEU A 37 -5.23 0.04 0.41
CA LEU A 37 -4.55 -0.70 -0.65
C LEU A 37 -4.04 0.22 -1.76
N VAL A 38 -4.81 1.23 -2.17
CA VAL A 38 -4.38 2.22 -3.16
C VAL A 38 -3.14 2.97 -2.67
N GLU A 39 -3.15 3.43 -1.42
CA GLU A 39 -2.00 4.11 -0.83
C GLU A 39 -0.78 3.18 -0.73
N LEU A 40 -0.97 1.93 -0.33
CA LEU A 40 0.10 0.94 -0.24
C LEU A 40 0.71 0.63 -1.61
N THR A 41 -0.12 0.43 -2.65
CA THR A 41 0.37 0.20 -4.02
C THR A 41 1.14 1.41 -4.54
N ARG A 42 0.67 2.63 -4.24
CA ARG A 42 1.40 3.85 -4.56
C ARG A 42 2.76 3.90 -3.88
N PHE A 43 2.82 3.55 -2.59
CA PHE A 43 4.07 3.51 -1.84
C PHE A 43 5.05 2.44 -2.39
N ILE A 44 4.56 1.25 -2.75
CA ILE A 44 5.39 0.21 -3.37
C ILE A 44 6.00 0.71 -4.69
N HIS A 45 5.20 1.40 -5.51
CA HIS A 45 5.65 1.93 -6.79
C HIS A 45 6.67 3.07 -6.63
N GLN A 46 6.47 3.93 -5.62
CA GLN A 46 7.35 5.04 -5.32
C GLN A 46 7.62 5.09 -3.81
N PRO A 47 8.66 4.38 -3.34
CA PRO A 47 8.96 4.26 -1.92
C PRO A 47 9.66 5.52 -1.39
N ARG A 48 9.11 6.69 -1.66
CA ARG A 48 9.61 7.98 -1.17
C ARG A 48 8.42 8.74 -0.59
N CYS A 49 8.58 9.29 0.61
CA CYS A 49 7.63 10.31 1.03
C CYS A 49 7.71 11.53 0.10
N LEU A 50 6.59 12.23 -0.01
CA LEU A 50 6.55 13.58 -0.56
C LEU A 50 7.09 14.63 0.42
N GLY A 51 7.67 14.18 1.55
CA GLY A 51 8.27 15.03 2.56
C GLY A 51 9.56 15.67 2.06
N MET A 52 9.88 16.80 2.67
CA MET A 52 11.16 17.49 2.50
C MET A 52 11.92 17.35 3.81
N GLN A 53 13.17 16.91 3.74
CA GLN A 53 14.04 16.88 4.91
C GLN A 53 14.30 18.32 5.41
N GLY A 54 14.80 18.46 6.64
CA GLY A 54 15.06 19.79 7.24
C GLY A 54 16.10 20.63 6.49
N ASP A 55 16.88 20.01 5.60
CA ASP A 55 17.83 20.65 4.69
C ASP A 55 17.21 21.04 3.32
N GLY A 56 15.93 20.76 3.11
CA GLY A 56 15.21 21.05 1.88
C GLY A 56 15.45 20.05 0.74
N PHE A 57 16.08 18.89 1.00
CA PHE A 57 16.17 17.82 0.01
C PHE A 57 14.96 16.86 0.11
N PRO A 58 14.46 16.34 -1.03
CA PRO A 58 13.38 15.35 -1.01
C PRO A 58 13.85 14.07 -0.32
N CYS A 59 12.92 13.38 0.34
CA CYS A 59 13.19 12.07 0.93
C CYS A 59 13.87 11.13 -0.07
N GLY A 60 15.02 10.54 0.30
CA GLY A 60 15.75 9.59 -0.54
C GLY A 60 15.06 8.22 -0.61
N THR A 61 15.41 7.31 0.30
CA THR A 61 14.78 5.99 0.49
C THR A 61 13.93 6.00 1.77
N PRO A 62 12.99 5.05 1.97
CA PRO A 62 12.21 4.98 3.21
C PRO A 62 13.06 4.76 4.47
N THR A 63 14.26 4.24 4.27
CA THR A 63 15.24 3.95 5.32
C THR A 63 16.13 5.15 5.65
N THR A 64 16.13 6.20 4.83
CA THR A 64 16.83 7.45 5.16
C THR A 64 15.99 8.28 6.12
N SER A 65 16.66 9.04 6.99
CA SER A 65 16.17 9.73 8.20
C SER A 65 15.07 10.79 7.97
N CYS A 66 13.94 10.40 7.40
CA CYS A 66 12.75 11.21 7.30
C CYS A 66 11.68 10.69 8.28
N GLU A 67 11.18 11.59 9.12
CA GLU A 67 10.19 11.29 10.16
C GLU A 67 8.90 10.70 9.56
N GLU A 68 8.45 11.25 8.42
CA GLU A 68 7.26 10.78 7.71
C GLU A 68 7.43 9.36 7.15
N CYS A 69 8.61 9.03 6.59
CA CYS A 69 8.93 7.66 6.16
C CYS A 69 8.98 6.69 7.34
N GLN A 70 9.63 7.08 8.44
CA GLN A 70 9.72 6.24 9.63
C GLN A 70 8.35 5.99 10.27
N HIS A 71 7.49 7.00 10.31
CA HIS A 71 6.12 6.85 10.81
C HIS A 71 5.32 5.86 9.98
N MET A 72 5.41 5.93 8.65
CA MET A 72 4.74 5.00 7.75
C MET A 72 5.24 3.56 7.92
N LEU A 73 6.57 3.36 7.99
CA LEU A 73 7.14 2.03 8.24
C LEU A 73 6.64 1.46 9.58
N LYS A 74 6.60 2.28 10.63
CA LYS A 74 6.06 1.88 11.93
C LYS A 74 4.59 1.48 11.87
N VAL A 75 3.77 2.18 11.07
CA VAL A 75 2.37 1.78 10.86
C VAL A 75 2.27 0.42 10.18
N LEU A 76 3.16 0.11 9.22
CA LEU A 76 3.21 -1.21 8.59
C LEU A 76 3.63 -2.30 9.57
N ASP A 77 4.61 -2.04 10.43
CA ASP A 77 5.02 -2.96 11.50
C ASP A 77 3.88 -3.19 12.51
N ASP A 78 3.19 -2.12 12.92
CA ASP A 78 2.03 -2.19 13.81
C ASP A 78 0.87 -2.96 13.17
N LEU A 79 0.68 -2.87 11.86
CA LEU A 79 -0.31 -3.66 11.13
C LEU A 79 0.09 -5.14 11.08
N ALA A 80 1.35 -5.44 10.77
CA ALA A 80 1.86 -6.81 10.71
C ALA A 80 1.75 -7.54 12.06
N THR A 81 1.85 -6.83 13.18
CA THR A 81 1.68 -7.41 14.52
C THR A 81 0.22 -7.63 14.92
N ARG A 82 -0.72 -6.91 14.31
CA ARG A 82 -2.16 -6.94 14.67
C ARG A 82 -3.01 -7.75 13.71
N VAL A 83 -2.57 -7.91 12.47
CA VAL A 83 -3.23 -8.78 11.49
C VAL A 83 -2.63 -10.17 11.64
N PRO A 84 -3.42 -11.20 12.03
CA PRO A 84 -2.91 -12.56 12.05
C PRO A 84 -2.49 -12.94 10.64
N VAL A 85 -1.19 -13.15 10.44
CA VAL A 85 -0.65 -13.71 9.21
C VAL A 85 -1.19 -15.14 9.12
N GLN A 86 -2.00 -15.43 8.11
CA GLN A 86 -2.33 -16.80 7.78
C GLN A 86 -1.15 -17.34 6.95
N ASP A 87 -0.45 -18.32 7.49
CA ASP A 87 0.55 -19.14 6.77
C ASP A 87 -0.11 -19.90 5.60
#